data_AF-A0A7S0P4P1-F1
#
_entry.id   AF-A0A7S0P4P1-F1
#
_cell.length_a   1.000
_cell.length_b   1.000
_cell.length_c   1.000
_cell.angle_alpha   90.00
_cell.angle_beta   90.00
_cell.angle_gamma   90.00
#
_symmetry.space_group_name_H-M   'P 1'
#
loop_
_entity.id
_entity.type
_entity.pdbx_description
1 polymer ?
#
loop_
_entity_poly.entity_id
_entity_poly.type
_entity_poly.pdbx_seq_one_letter_code
_entity_poly.pdbx_strand_id
1 'polypeptide(L)'
;LSESPHSLTKVDCDGAAAHVRACRERYLNRVLVPVSARAEVALLAARAHDESTYALGGGSHSAAAGDDDSAAAVEAATQVLREWGSTGALEVVSRAVALRPPALAFPCADLASFSPLGSHPCDSRGELSS
;
A
#
# COMPACT_ATOMS: atom_id res chain seq x y z
N LEU A 1 -13.35 6.20 23.07
CA LEU A 1 -12.38 7.11 22.43
C LEU A 1 -11.54 6.26 21.50
N SER A 2 -11.71 6.39 20.19
CA SER A 2 -10.87 5.68 19.22
C SER A 2 -9.48 6.30 19.28
N GLU A 3 -8.47 5.53 19.68
CA GLU A 3 -7.11 6.05 19.82
C GLU A 3 -6.44 6.20 18.46
N SER A 4 -5.72 7.31 18.26
CA SER A 4 -5.00 7.55 17.02
C SER A 4 -3.93 6.47 16.79
N PRO A 5 -3.84 5.88 15.58
CA PRO A 5 -2.79 4.93 15.27
C PRO A 5 -1.45 5.68 15.20
N HIS A 6 -0.41 5.05 15.72
CA HIS A 6 0.96 5.54 15.63
C HIS A 6 1.76 4.61 14.72
N SER A 7 2.40 5.17 13.70
CA SER A 7 3.30 4.43 12.83
C SER A 7 4.66 4.25 13.49
N LEU A 8 5.13 3.01 13.55
CA LEU A 8 6.51 2.66 13.85
C LEU A 8 7.25 2.51 12.52
N THR A 9 7.82 3.61 12.04
CA THR A 9 8.49 3.65 10.73
C THR A 9 9.85 2.93 10.74
N LYS A 10 10.33 2.55 9.55
CA LYS A 10 11.64 1.91 9.29
C LYS A 10 11.72 0.46 9.77
N VAL A 11 10.64 -0.31 9.59
CA VAL A 11 10.68 -1.74 9.93
C VAL A 11 11.50 -2.60 8.97
N ASP A 12 12.04 -1.99 7.92
CA ASP A 12 13.03 -2.53 6.98
C ASP A 12 14.48 -2.45 7.48
N CYS A 13 14.73 -1.92 8.69
CA CYS A 13 16.07 -1.84 9.27
C CYS A 13 16.34 -2.96 10.29
N ASP A 14 17.62 -3.30 10.47
CA ASP A 14 18.03 -4.27 11.49
C ASP A 14 17.56 -3.88 12.89
N GLY A 15 17.11 -4.88 13.66
CA GLY A 15 16.61 -4.67 15.02
C GLY A 15 15.20 -4.07 15.10
N ALA A 16 14.54 -3.80 13.97
CA ALA A 16 13.17 -3.31 13.94
C ALA A 16 12.20 -4.21 14.72
N ALA A 17 12.32 -5.53 14.60
CA ALA A 17 11.49 -6.49 15.34
C ALA A 17 11.57 -6.31 16.87
N ALA A 18 12.80 -6.13 17.38
CA ALA A 18 13.03 -5.90 18.80
C ALA A 18 12.48 -4.55 19.24
N HIS A 19 12.68 -3.51 18.42
CA HIS A 19 12.14 -2.17 18.70
C HIS A 19 10.61 -2.17 18.74
N VAL A 20 9.95 -2.76 17.74
CA VAL A 20 8.49 -2.87 17.68
C VAL A 20 7.95 -3.65 18.88
N ARG A 21 8.61 -4.75 19.28
CA ARG A 21 8.24 -5.51 20.49
C ARG A 21 8.33 -4.64 21.74
N ALA A 22 9.44 -3.94 21.93
CA ALA A 22 9.63 -3.05 23.08
C ALA A 22 8.60 -1.90 23.11
N CYS A 23 8.24 -1.33 21.95
CA CYS A 23 7.20 -0.32 21.86
C CYS A 23 5.83 -0.88 22.24
N ARG A 24 5.47 -2.08 21.77
CA ARG A 24 4.20 -2.75 22.11
C ARG A 24 4.10 -3.06 23.60
N GLU A 25 5.20 -3.47 24.24
CA GLU A 25 5.25 -3.69 25.68
C GLU A 25 5.12 -2.39 26.49
N ARG A 26 5.70 -1.29 26.00
CA ARG A 26 5.69 0.01 26.68
C ARG A 26 4.37 0.77 26.52
N TYR A 27 3.69 0.62 25.38
CA TYR A 27 2.49 1.38 25.04
C TYR A 27 1.30 0.45 24.81
N LEU A 28 0.87 -0.23 25.88
CA LEU A 28 -0.22 -1.22 25.86
C LEU A 28 -1.57 -0.65 25.41
N ASN A 29 -1.82 0.63 25.71
CA ASN A 29 -3.03 1.35 25.33
C ASN A 29 -2.72 2.27 24.14
N ARG A 30 -2.04 1.76 23.12
CA ARG A 30 -1.85 2.48 21.86
C ARG A 30 -1.92 1.50 20.71
N VAL A 31 -2.55 1.96 19.63
CA VAL A 31 -2.49 1.27 18.35
C VAL A 31 -1.15 1.59 17.68
N LEU A 32 -0.26 0.60 17.63
CA LEU A 32 1.06 0.71 16.99
C LEU A 32 1.11 -0.14 15.73
N VAL A 33 1.34 0.51 14.59
CA VAL A 33 1.42 -0.16 13.28
C VAL A 33 2.88 -0.14 12.80
N PRO A 34 3.54 -1.30 12.60
CA PRO A 34 4.85 -1.36 11.95
C PRO A 34 4.74 -0.93 10.49
N VAL A 35 5.56 0.03 10.06
CA VAL A 35 5.48 0.60 8.71
C VAL A 35 6.85 0.66 8.03
N SER A 36 6.93 0.19 6.80
CA SER A 36 8.04 0.51 5.89
C SER A 36 7.51 1.27 4.68
N ALA A 37 7.65 2.60 4.74
CA ALA A 37 7.31 3.46 3.60
C ALA A 37 8.23 3.19 2.39
N ARG A 38 9.48 2.80 2.64
CA ARG A 38 10.43 2.43 1.58
C ARG A 38 9.97 1.18 0.83
N ALA A 39 9.55 0.13 1.55
CA ALA A 39 9.01 -1.07 0.94
C ALA A 39 7.74 -0.80 0.13
N GLU A 40 6.81 0.02 0.65
CA GLU A 40 5.60 0.42 -0.08
C GLU A 40 5.95 1.13 -1.39
N VAL A 41 6.87 2.11 -1.35
CA VAL A 41 7.28 2.85 -2.55
C VAL A 41 7.95 1.93 -3.56
N ALA A 42 8.83 1.02 -3.13
CA ALA A 42 9.50 0.07 -4.04
C ALA A 42 8.49 -0.84 -4.76
N LEU A 43 7.51 -1.39 -4.03
CA LEU A 43 6.47 -2.25 -4.60
C LEU A 43 5.54 -1.49 -5.55
N LEU A 44 5.18 -0.24 -5.21
CA LEU A 44 4.36 0.61 -6.09
C LEU A 44 5.12 1.04 -7.34
N ALA A 45 6.42 1.33 -7.24
CA ALA A 45 7.27 1.62 -8.39
C ALA A 45 7.36 0.41 -9.32
N ALA A 46 7.67 -0.78 -8.80
CA ALA A 46 7.71 -2.01 -9.59
C ALA A 46 6.36 -2.30 -10.28
N ARG A 47 5.23 -2.07 -9.58
CA ARG A 47 3.91 -2.18 -10.20
C ARG A 47 3.71 -1.18 -11.34
N ALA A 48 4.15 0.06 -11.19
CA ALA A 48 4.01 1.10 -12.22
C ALA A 48 4.80 0.78 -13.50
N HIS A 49 5.84 -0.05 -13.39
CA HIS A 49 6.64 -0.53 -14.51
C HIS A 49 6.13 -1.88 -15.09
N ASP A 50 4.95 -2.36 -14.68
CA ASP A 50 4.44 -3.70 -14.99
C ASP A 50 5.38 -4.84 -14.55
N GLU A 51 6.30 -4.55 -13.62
CA GLU A 51 7.27 -5.48 -13.06
C GLU A 51 6.72 -6.20 -11.83
N SER A 52 5.57 -5.80 -11.28
CA SER A 52 4.95 -6.53 -10.18
C SER A 52 3.42 -6.50 -10.16
N THR A 53 2.81 -7.56 -9.63
CA THR A 53 1.37 -7.65 -9.37
C THR A 53 0.96 -7.17 -7.97
N TYR A 54 1.81 -6.37 -7.31
CA TYR A 54 1.55 -5.93 -5.94
C TYR A 54 0.18 -5.24 -5.79
N ALA A 55 -0.65 -5.77 -4.89
CA ALA A 55 -1.89 -5.13 -4.49
C ALA A 55 -1.62 -4.23 -3.28
N LEU A 56 -2.19 -3.01 -3.28
CA LEU A 56 -2.06 -2.06 -2.17
C LEU A 56 -2.45 -2.71 -0.83
N GLY A 57 -1.55 -2.67 0.14
CA GLY A 57 -1.74 -3.29 1.46
C GLY A 57 -1.78 -4.82 1.44
N GLY A 58 -1.47 -5.45 0.30
CA GLY A 58 -1.31 -6.89 0.18
C GLY A 58 -0.05 -7.38 0.89
N GLY A 59 -0.12 -8.63 1.37
CA GLY A 59 1.04 -9.34 1.96
C GLY A 59 1.86 -10.13 0.96
N SER A 60 1.47 -10.12 -0.32
CA SER A 60 2.12 -10.87 -1.39
C SER A 60 2.28 -10.02 -2.65
N HIS A 61 3.30 -10.36 -3.43
CA HIS A 61 3.52 -9.84 -4.77
C HIS A 61 4.21 -10.91 -5.61
N SER A 62 4.12 -10.80 -6.93
CA SER A 62 4.95 -11.52 -7.88
C SER A 62 5.70 -10.49 -8.71
N ALA A 63 7.03 -10.62 -8.79
CA ALA A 63 7.88 -9.74 -9.58
C ALA A 63 8.31 -10.41 -10.90
N ALA A 64 8.33 -9.64 -11.99
CA ALA A 64 9.09 -9.94 -13.19
C ALA A 64 10.53 -9.45 -13.01
N ALA A 65 11.45 -9.94 -13.85
CA ALA A 65 12.85 -9.52 -13.78
C ALA A 65 12.98 -8.02 -14.14
N GLY A 66 13.17 -7.18 -13.12
CA GLY A 66 13.53 -5.77 -13.26
C GLY A 66 15.05 -5.57 -13.39
N ASP A 67 15.48 -4.31 -13.42
CA ASP A 67 16.90 -3.95 -13.31
C ASP A 67 17.49 -4.27 -11.92
N ASP A 68 18.82 -4.35 -11.81
CA ASP A 68 19.50 -4.83 -10.58
C ASP A 68 19.17 -3.99 -9.33
N ASP A 69 19.03 -2.66 -9.49
CA ASP A 69 18.72 -1.74 -8.38
C ASP A 69 17.25 -1.86 -7.95
N SER A 70 16.30 -1.95 -8.89
CA SER A 70 14.88 -2.21 -8.58
C SER A 70 14.72 -3.58 -7.93
N ALA A 71 15.40 -4.61 -8.45
CA ALA A 71 15.36 -5.96 -7.92
C ALA A 71 15.83 -6.03 -6.46
N ALA A 72 16.91 -5.35 -6.10
CA ALA A 72 17.39 -5.29 -4.72
C ALA A 72 16.39 -4.57 -3.78
N ALA A 73 15.77 -3.47 -4.24
CA ALA A 73 14.76 -2.75 -3.48
C ALA A 73 13.48 -3.57 -3.28
N VAL A 74 13.05 -4.30 -4.33
CA VAL A 74 11.91 -5.21 -4.28
C VAL A 74 12.18 -6.39 -3.35
N GLU A 75 13.36 -7.02 -3.39
CA GLU A 75 13.67 -8.12 -2.46
C GLU A 75 13.71 -7.65 -0.99
N ALA A 76 14.25 -6.46 -0.72
CA ALA A 76 14.16 -5.87 0.61
C ALA A 76 12.70 -5.64 1.04
N ALA A 77 11.83 -5.21 0.12
CA ALA A 77 10.40 -5.10 0.37
C ALA A 77 9.73 -6.47 0.59
N THR A 78 10.14 -7.51 -0.15
CA THR A 78 9.69 -8.90 0.05
C THR A 78 9.99 -9.36 1.46
N GLN A 79 11.17 -9.04 1.98
CA GLN A 79 11.55 -9.40 3.34
C GLN A 79 10.63 -8.73 4.37
N VAL A 80 10.29 -7.46 4.18
CA VAL A 80 9.29 -6.76 5.00
C VAL A 80 7.93 -7.48 4.95
N LEU A 81 7.46 -7.85 3.76
CA LEU A 81 6.19 -8.56 3.61
C LEU A 81 6.20 -9.94 4.30
N ARG A 82 7.31 -10.69 4.20
CA ARG A 82 7.47 -11.99 4.87
C ARG A 82 7.44 -11.85 6.40
N GLU A 83 8.09 -10.84 6.94
CA GLU A 83 8.20 -10.65 8.39
C GLU A 83 6.94 -10.04 9.01
N TRP A 84 6.34 -9.05 8.34
CA TRP A 84 5.25 -8.23 8.90
C TRP A 84 3.88 -8.53 8.30
N GLY A 85 3.82 -9.29 7.20
CA GLY A 85 2.59 -9.63 6.48
C GLY A 85 2.04 -8.49 5.62
N SER A 86 2.56 -7.26 5.76
CA SER A 86 2.26 -6.11 4.90
C SER A 86 3.34 -5.04 5.10
N THR A 87 3.29 -3.95 4.32
CA THR A 87 4.13 -2.76 4.54
C THR A 87 3.61 -1.85 5.68
N GLY A 88 2.40 -2.11 6.19
CA GLY A 88 1.69 -1.30 7.19
C GLY A 88 1.17 0.05 6.71
N ALA A 89 1.50 0.48 5.48
CA ALA A 89 1.13 1.81 4.97
C ALA A 89 -0.39 1.96 4.80
N LEU A 90 -1.05 1.02 4.13
CA LEU A 90 -2.51 1.04 3.99
C LEU A 90 -3.21 0.89 5.34
N GLU A 91 -2.65 0.09 6.25
CA GLU A 91 -3.23 -0.13 7.57
C GLU A 91 -3.26 1.16 8.41
N VAL A 92 -2.14 1.89 8.47
CA VAL A 92 -2.09 3.15 9.24
C VAL A 92 -3.03 4.20 8.66
N VAL A 93 -3.11 4.30 7.32
CA VAL A 93 -4.05 5.22 6.64
C VAL A 93 -5.49 4.81 6.91
N SER A 94 -5.82 3.53 6.77
CA SER A 94 -7.19 3.02 6.99
C SER A 94 -7.65 3.27 8.43
N ARG A 95 -6.77 3.03 9.40
CA ARG A 95 -7.06 3.33 10.81
C ARG A 95 -7.21 4.83 11.06
N ALA A 96 -6.39 5.68 10.44
CA ALA A 96 -6.51 7.13 10.56
C ALA A 96 -7.83 7.64 9.95
N VAL A 97 -8.22 7.13 8.78
CA VAL A 97 -9.50 7.41 8.13
C VAL A 97 -10.67 6.96 9.01
N ALA A 98 -10.57 5.82 9.69
CA ALA A 98 -11.61 5.35 10.61
C ALA A 98 -11.83 6.25 11.83
N LEU A 99 -10.85 7.07 12.24
CA LEU A 99 -11.04 8.06 13.32
C LEU A 99 -12.01 9.17 12.91
N ARG A 100 -12.00 9.51 11.62
CA ARG A 100 -12.88 10.54 11.04
C ARG A 100 -13.30 10.09 9.65
N PRO A 101 -14.28 9.17 9.56
CA PRO A 101 -14.70 8.61 8.29
C PRO A 101 -15.18 9.73 7.36
N PRO A 102 -14.65 9.85 6.14
CA PRO A 102 -15.15 10.80 5.17
C PRO A 102 -16.55 10.39 4.72
N ALA A 103 -17.36 11.38 4.34
CA ALA A 103 -18.56 11.09 3.56
C ALA A 103 -18.12 10.62 2.17
N LEU A 104 -18.37 9.36 1.85
CA LEU A 104 -18.11 8.82 0.52
C LEU A 104 -19.26 9.20 -0.41
N ALA A 105 -18.92 9.85 -1.51
CA ALA A 105 -19.87 10.19 -2.57
C ALA A 105 -19.30 9.71 -3.91
N PHE A 106 -20.08 8.88 -4.60
CA PHE A 106 -19.72 8.33 -5.92
C PHE A 106 -20.69 8.95 -6.93
N PRO A 107 -20.26 9.98 -7.68
CA PRO A 107 -21.15 10.63 -8.63
C PRO A 107 -21.48 9.66 -9.78
N CYS A 108 -22.77 9.51 -10.08
CA CYS A 108 -23.29 8.67 -11.14
C CYS A 108 -23.94 9.51 -12.25
N ALA A 109 -23.93 8.99 -13.47
CA ALA A 109 -24.60 9.61 -14.60
C ALA A 109 -26.13 9.53 -14.48
N ASP A 110 -26.63 8.43 -13.93
CA ASP A 110 -28.05 8.20 -13.71
C ASP A 110 -28.28 7.56 -12.34
N LEU A 111 -29.19 8.16 -11.57
CA LEU A 111 -29.56 7.71 -10.22
C LEU A 111 -30.46 6.47 -10.22
N ALA A 112 -31.12 6.14 -11.33
CA ALA A 112 -31.94 4.93 -11.43
C ALA A 112 -31.09 3.68 -11.68
N SER A 113 -30.11 3.77 -12.57
CA SER A 113 -29.22 2.65 -12.93
C SER A 113 -27.91 2.62 -12.15
N PHE A 114 -27.57 3.69 -11.42
CA PHE A 114 -26.23 3.91 -10.85
C PHE A 114 -25.11 3.81 -11.88
N SER A 115 -25.39 4.16 -13.14
CA SER A 115 -24.39 4.12 -14.20
C SER A 115 -23.25 5.11 -13.92
N PRO A 116 -21.99 4.74 -14.20
CA PRO A 116 -20.85 5.61 -13.94
C PRO A 116 -20.86 6.84 -14.85
N LEU A 117 -20.29 7.95 -14.38
CA LEU A 117 -20.04 9.13 -15.21
C LEU A 117 -19.02 8.79 -16.31
N GLY A 118 -19.51 8.48 -17.51
CA GLY A 118 -18.72 8.24 -18.71
C GLY A 118 -18.07 6.86 -18.74
N SER A 119 -18.45 6.03 -19.69
CA SER A 119 -17.54 5.05 -20.28
C SER A 119 -16.84 5.75 -21.43
N HIS A 120 -15.72 6.43 -21.18
CA HIS A 120 -14.79 6.60 -22.27
C HIS A 120 -14.26 5.19 -22.58
N PRO A 121 -14.50 4.62 -23.78
CA PRO A 121 -13.62 3.55 -24.21
C PRO A 121 -12.22 4.13 -24.14
N CYS A 122 -11.34 3.47 -23.41
CA CYS A 122 -9.92 3.67 -23.58
C CYS A 122 -9.67 3.32 -25.05
N ASP A 123 -9.69 4.33 -25.94
CA ASP A 123 -9.47 4.14 -27.36
C ASP A 123 -8.08 3.52 -27.49
N SER A 124 -8.07 2.23 -27.79
CA SER A 124 -6.93 1.52 -28.35
C SER A 124 -6.45 2.36 -29.52
N ARG A 125 -5.26 2.95 -29.34
CA ARG A 125 -4.51 3.76 -30.32
C ARG A 125 -4.95 3.46 -31.75
N GLY A 126 -5.61 4.44 -32.37
CA GLY A 126 -5.96 4.41 -33.77
C GLY A 126 -4.75 4.08 -34.63
N GLU A 127 -4.91 3.07 -35.46
CA GLU A 127 -4.08 2.86 -36.63
C GLU A 127 -4.17 4.12 -37.50
N LEU A 128 -3.10 4.92 -37.51
CA LEU A 128 -2.89 5.92 -38.53
C LEU A 128 -2.32 5.21 -39.75
N SER A 129 -3.20 4.73 -40.63
CA SER A 129 -2.86 4.46 -42.03
C SER A 129 -2.66 5.81 -42.73
N SER A 130 -1.48 6.02 -43.28
CA SER A 130 -1.20 6.93 -44.39
C SER A 130 -0.40 6.17 -45.43
#